data_AF-W4QK79-F1
#
_entry.id   AF-W4QK79-F1
#
_cell.length_a   1.000
_cell.length_b   1.000
_cell.length_c   1.000
_cell.angle_alpha   90.00
_cell.angle_beta   90.00
_cell.angle_gamma   90.00
#
_symmetry.space_group_name_H-M   'P 1'
#
loop_
_entity.id
_entity.type
_entity.pdbx_description
1 polymer ?
#
loop_
_entity_poly.entity_id
_entity_poly.type
_entity_poly.pdbx_seq_one_letter_code
_entity_poly.pdbx_strand_id
1 'polypeptide(L)'
;MVEVTNISEVDKFNSEMEQLGYEVMGEYGIPKRRFFIKGGDNRTHHVHFYEEGNEEIARHLAFRDYMIAHPEEAIKYSELKQTLAEKSPTNITKYIEGKNNYIKAIDDKAETWRKTNLFN
;
A
#
# COMPACT_ATOMS: atom_id res chain seq x y z
N MET A 1 1.68 3.70 -6.31
CA MET A 1 2.77 4.33 -5.54
C MET A 1 3.51 5.26 -6.47
N VAL A 2 3.87 6.44 -6.01
CA VAL A 2 4.61 7.47 -6.75
C VAL A 2 5.81 7.88 -5.89
N GLU A 3 6.97 7.94 -6.51
CA GLU A 3 8.22 8.40 -5.89
C GLU A 3 8.49 9.85 -6.34
N VAL A 4 8.93 10.71 -5.43
CA VAL A 4 9.23 12.12 -5.68
C VAL A 4 10.54 12.53 -5.01
N THR A 5 11.23 13.53 -5.56
CA THR A 5 12.49 14.04 -4.99
C THR A 5 12.29 14.86 -3.71
N ASN A 6 11.12 15.48 -3.53
CA ASN A 6 10.77 16.22 -2.32
C ASN A 6 9.28 16.03 -1.98
N ILE A 7 8.99 15.39 -0.85
CA ILE A 7 7.61 15.07 -0.46
C ILE A 7 6.78 16.31 -0.12
N SER A 8 7.41 17.38 0.38
CA SER A 8 6.70 18.61 0.74
C SER A 8 6.19 19.38 -0.49
N GLU A 9 6.79 19.17 -1.67
CA GLU A 9 6.31 19.77 -2.91
C GLU A 9 4.96 19.19 -3.35
N VAL A 10 4.62 17.97 -2.93
CA VAL A 10 3.32 17.34 -3.21
C VAL A 10 2.17 18.14 -2.59
N ASP A 11 2.40 18.77 -1.44
CA ASP A 11 1.37 19.56 -0.74
C ASP A 11 0.90 20.77 -1.56
N LYS A 12 1.73 21.26 -2.50
CA LYS A 12 1.38 22.38 -3.39
C LYS A 12 0.29 22.03 -4.39
N PHE A 13 0.05 20.73 -4.61
CA PHE A 13 -0.95 20.23 -5.56
C PHE A 13 -2.25 19.79 -4.89
N ASN A 14 -2.42 20.05 -3.57
CA ASN A 14 -3.59 19.60 -2.82
C ASN A 14 -4.90 20.13 -3.44
N SER A 15 -4.95 21.42 -3.79
CA SER A 15 -6.14 22.03 -4.37
C SER A 15 -6.48 21.50 -5.76
N GLU A 16 -5.47 21.24 -6.60
CA GLU A 16 -5.65 20.63 -7.92
C GLU A 16 -6.13 19.18 -7.81
N MET A 17 -5.61 18.43 -6.85
CA MET A 17 -6.06 17.06 -6.56
C MET A 17 -7.52 17.04 -6.09
N GLU A 18 -7.92 17.98 -5.23
CA GLU A 18 -9.31 18.15 -4.79
C GLU A 18 -10.25 18.48 -5.97
N GLN A 19 -9.84 19.37 -6.87
CA GLN A 19 -10.61 19.68 -8.09
C GLN A 19 -10.79 18.47 -9.00
N LEU A 20 -9.83 17.52 -8.99
CA LEU A 20 -9.93 16.25 -9.69
C LEU A 20 -10.77 15.18 -8.93
N GLY A 21 -11.31 15.54 -7.76
CA GLY A 21 -12.17 14.69 -6.93
C GLY A 21 -11.40 13.73 -6.00
N TYR A 22 -10.14 14.03 -5.70
CA TYR A 22 -9.40 13.33 -4.65
C TYR A 22 -9.63 14.00 -3.28
N GLU A 23 -9.62 13.21 -2.22
CA GLU A 23 -9.53 13.65 -0.84
C GLU A 23 -8.06 13.61 -0.41
N VAL A 24 -7.59 14.70 0.20
CA VAL A 24 -6.21 14.86 0.70
C VAL A 24 -6.12 14.31 2.12
N MET A 25 -5.37 13.23 2.32
CA MET A 25 -5.28 12.54 3.61
C MET A 25 -3.99 12.85 4.38
N GLY A 26 -3.02 13.52 3.74
CA GLY A 26 -1.69 13.75 4.30
C GLY A 26 -0.97 12.43 4.60
N GLU A 27 -0.40 12.31 5.80
CA GLU A 27 0.33 11.10 6.23
C GLU A 27 -0.60 9.91 6.52
N TYR A 28 -1.75 10.18 7.15
CA TYR A 28 -2.78 9.20 7.49
C TYR A 28 -2.24 7.92 8.17
N GLY A 29 -1.44 8.10 9.22
CA GLY A 29 -0.87 7.02 10.03
C GLY A 29 0.44 6.42 9.54
N ILE A 30 0.98 6.88 8.40
CA ILE A 30 2.33 6.51 7.94
C ILE A 30 3.16 7.79 7.80
N PRO A 31 4.18 8.00 8.66
CA PRO A 31 5.02 9.19 8.61
C PRO A 31 5.65 9.42 7.23
N LYS A 32 5.80 10.68 6.84
CA LYS A 32 6.41 11.12 5.57
C LYS A 32 5.72 10.61 4.29
N ARG A 33 4.47 10.16 4.40
CA ARG A 33 3.62 9.84 3.24
C ARG A 33 2.80 11.06 2.83
N ARG A 34 2.45 11.16 1.54
CA ARG A 34 1.24 11.88 1.12
C ARG A 34 0.27 10.91 0.46
N PHE A 35 -0.95 10.91 0.94
CA PHE A 35 -1.96 9.95 0.55
C PHE A 35 -3.20 10.68 0.02
N PHE A 36 -3.63 10.26 -1.16
CA PHE A 36 -4.83 10.78 -1.81
C PHE A 36 -5.76 9.61 -2.13
N ILE A 37 -7.06 9.83 -1.93
CA ILE A 37 -8.08 8.82 -2.18
C ILE A 37 -9.22 9.39 -3.01
N LYS A 38 -9.81 8.59 -3.90
CA LYS A 38 -10.93 9.04 -4.75
C LYS A 38 -12.04 7.99 -4.81
N GLY A 39 -13.28 8.46 -4.93
CA GLY A 39 -14.48 7.62 -5.11
C GLY A 39 -15.38 7.48 -3.87
N GLY A 40 -15.06 8.15 -2.75
CA GLY A 40 -15.85 8.07 -1.51
C GLY A 40 -16.05 6.62 -1.05
N ASP A 41 -17.31 6.24 -0.80
CA ASP A 41 -17.69 4.87 -0.40
C ASP A 41 -17.38 3.82 -1.48
N ASN A 42 -17.47 4.20 -2.76
CA ASN A 42 -17.06 3.37 -3.90
C ASN A 42 -15.62 3.71 -4.30
N ARG A 43 -14.72 3.59 -3.33
CA ARG A 43 -13.31 3.91 -3.46
C ARG A 43 -12.69 3.26 -4.69
N THR A 44 -12.09 4.06 -5.58
CA THR A 44 -11.51 3.60 -6.86
C THR A 44 -9.99 3.75 -6.92
N HIS A 45 -9.43 4.82 -6.35
CA HIS A 45 -8.01 5.13 -6.46
C HIS A 45 -7.42 5.44 -5.09
N HIS A 46 -6.25 4.85 -4.83
CA HIS A 46 -5.38 5.12 -3.70
C HIS A 46 -4.00 5.52 -4.25
N VAL A 47 -3.60 6.77 -4.05
CA VAL A 47 -2.31 7.28 -4.52
C VAL A 47 -1.42 7.54 -3.32
N HIS A 48 -0.36 6.75 -3.21
CA HIS A 48 0.64 6.86 -2.16
C HIS A 48 1.90 7.51 -2.73
N PHE A 49 2.29 8.66 -2.20
CA PHE A 49 3.53 9.37 -2.51
C PHE A 49 4.55 9.19 -1.38
N TYR A 50 5.80 8.98 -1.78
CA TYR A 50 6.95 8.88 -0.89
C TYR A 50 8.15 9.62 -1.49
N GLU A 51 8.97 10.19 -0.61
CA GLU A 51 10.27 10.77 -1.01
C GLU A 51 11.26 9.67 -1.39
N GLU A 52 12.15 9.95 -2.35
CA GLU A 52 13.28 9.08 -2.69
C GLU A 52 14.05 8.63 -1.43
N GLY A 53 14.43 7.34 -1.39
CA GLY A 53 15.13 6.75 -0.25
C GLY A 53 14.24 6.41 0.95
N ASN A 54 12.92 6.67 0.91
CA ASN A 54 11.99 6.22 1.94
C ASN A 54 11.86 4.68 1.94
N GLU A 55 11.93 4.07 3.12
CA GLU A 55 11.88 2.61 3.30
C GLU A 55 10.57 1.96 2.82
N GLU A 56 9.45 2.69 2.85
CA GLU A 56 8.17 2.19 2.35
C GLU A 56 8.22 1.89 0.84
N ILE A 57 9.06 2.59 0.07
CA ILE A 57 9.27 2.32 -1.36
C ILE A 57 9.87 0.91 -1.51
N ALA A 58 10.94 0.63 -0.76
CA ALA A 58 11.59 -0.66 -0.80
C ALA A 58 10.67 -1.79 -0.32
N ARG A 59 9.89 -1.56 0.75
CA ARG A 59 8.89 -2.51 1.26
C ARG A 59 7.82 -2.83 0.23
N HIS A 60 7.21 -1.81 -0.40
CA HIS A 60 6.17 -1.99 -1.41
C HIS A 60 6.68 -2.76 -2.65
N LEU A 61 7.88 -2.43 -3.14
CA LEU A 61 8.49 -3.13 -4.26
C LEU A 61 8.82 -4.58 -3.90
N ALA A 62 9.41 -4.81 -2.73
CA ALA A 62 9.73 -6.16 -2.27
C ALA A 62 8.48 -7.02 -2.15
N PHE A 63 7.41 -6.52 -1.52
CA PHE A 63 6.13 -7.22 -1.40
C PHE A 63 5.59 -7.60 -2.79
N ARG A 64 5.55 -6.64 -3.74
CA ARG A 64 5.06 -6.89 -5.10
C ARG A 64 5.87 -7.99 -5.79
N ASP A 65 7.19 -7.84 -5.80
CA ASP A 65 8.07 -8.72 -6.55
C ASP A 65 8.10 -10.13 -5.94
N TYR A 66 8.07 -10.22 -4.61
CA TYR A 66 7.92 -11.49 -3.90
C TYR A 66 6.62 -12.21 -4.27
N MET A 67 5.48 -11.49 -4.28
CA MET A 67 4.18 -12.09 -4.60
C MET A 67 4.07 -12.50 -6.08
N ILE A 68 4.79 -11.84 -6.98
CA ILE A 68 4.90 -12.26 -8.39
C ILE A 68 5.71 -13.55 -8.51
N ALA A 69 6.81 -13.65 -7.76
CA ALA A 69 7.69 -14.83 -7.77
C ALA A 69 7.11 -16.06 -7.04
N HIS A 70 6.18 -15.85 -6.10
CA HIS A 70 5.56 -16.89 -5.27
C HIS A 70 4.04 -16.89 -5.45
N PRO A 71 3.53 -17.38 -6.60
CA PRO A 71 2.10 -17.34 -6.92
C PRO A 71 1.23 -18.06 -5.89
N GLU A 72 1.76 -19.07 -5.19
CA GLU A 72 1.07 -19.76 -4.11
C GLU A 72 0.77 -18.84 -2.91
N GLU A 73 1.65 -17.90 -2.58
CA GLU A 73 1.40 -16.91 -1.52
C GLU A 73 0.42 -15.83 -2.00
N ALA A 74 0.41 -15.52 -3.30
CA ALA A 74 -0.58 -14.65 -3.92
C ALA A 74 -2.00 -15.26 -3.89
N ILE A 75 -2.11 -16.57 -4.14
CA ILE A 75 -3.37 -17.31 -4.06
C ILE A 75 -3.91 -17.28 -2.62
N LYS A 76 -3.11 -17.65 -1.62
CA LYS A 76 -3.53 -17.59 -0.21
C LYS A 76 -3.96 -16.19 0.21
N TYR A 77 -3.26 -15.16 -0.25
CA TYR A 77 -3.64 -13.79 0.06
C TYR A 77 -4.98 -13.39 -0.59
N SER A 78 -5.23 -13.87 -1.82
CA SER A 78 -6.50 -13.68 -2.51
C SER A 78 -7.66 -14.33 -1.75
N GLU A 79 -7.49 -15.59 -1.32
CA GLU A 79 -8.49 -16.34 -0.55
C GLU A 79 -8.78 -15.67 0.80
N LEU A 80 -7.73 -15.23 1.51
CA LEU A 80 -7.87 -14.47 2.75
C LEU A 80 -8.70 -13.20 2.55
N LYS A 81 -8.43 -12.43 1.48
CA LYS A 81 -9.20 -11.22 1.16
C LYS A 81 -10.67 -11.54 0.89
N GLN A 82 -10.96 -12.60 0.15
CA GLN A 82 -12.35 -13.00 -0.14
C GLN A 82 -13.10 -13.38 1.13
N THR A 83 -12.49 -14.24 1.96
CA THR A 83 -13.07 -14.66 3.26
C THR A 83 -13.33 -13.46 4.19
N LEU A 84 -12.40 -12.50 4.25
CA LEU A 84 -12.58 -11.31 5.09
C LEU A 84 -13.65 -10.36 4.54
N ALA A 85 -13.76 -10.22 3.22
CA ALA A 85 -14.80 -9.42 2.59
C ALA A 85 -16.19 -9.99 2.90
N GLU A 86 -16.34 -11.31 2.85
CA GLU A 86 -17.58 -12.01 3.24
C GLU A 86 -17.91 -11.85 4.73
N LYS A 87 -16.91 -11.93 5.61
CA LYS A 87 -17.08 -11.80 7.06
C LYS A 87 -17.29 -10.37 7.55
N SER A 88 -16.93 -9.36 6.75
CA SER A 88 -16.96 -7.96 7.16
C SER A 88 -17.39 -7.03 6.02
N PRO A 89 -18.58 -7.24 5.43
CA PRO A 89 -19.01 -6.55 4.20
C PRO A 89 -19.16 -5.04 4.36
N THR A 90 -19.46 -4.56 5.57
CA THR A 90 -19.63 -3.13 5.89
C THR A 90 -18.60 -2.63 6.91
N ASN A 91 -17.61 -3.45 7.28
CA ASN A 91 -16.62 -3.09 8.29
C ASN A 91 -15.21 -3.14 7.72
N ILE A 92 -14.80 -2.03 7.09
CA ILE A 92 -13.49 -1.88 6.49
C ILE A 92 -12.35 -2.03 7.51
N THR A 93 -12.56 -1.60 8.76
CA THR A 93 -11.56 -1.72 9.83
C THR A 93 -11.24 -3.18 10.13
N LYS A 94 -12.27 -4.02 10.35
CA LYS A 94 -12.07 -5.47 10.57
C LYS A 94 -11.42 -6.15 9.37
N TYR A 95 -11.78 -5.73 8.16
CA TYR A 95 -11.17 -6.24 6.94
C TYR A 95 -9.67 -5.90 6.85
N ILE A 96 -9.28 -4.67 7.21
CA ILE A 96 -7.87 -4.24 7.26
C ILE A 96 -7.11 -5.00 8.35
N GLU A 97 -7.66 -5.05 9.56
CA GLU A 97 -7.06 -5.75 10.71
C GLU A 97 -6.83 -7.24 10.42
N GLY A 98 -7.82 -7.91 9.83
CA GLY A 98 -7.74 -9.33 9.52
C GLY A 98 -6.62 -9.71 8.55
N LYS A 99 -6.12 -8.76 7.74
CA LYS A 99 -5.00 -8.99 6.82
C LYS A 99 -3.64 -8.61 7.42
N ASN A 100 -3.62 -7.84 8.50
CA ASN A 100 -2.40 -7.18 8.99
C ASN A 100 -1.28 -8.18 9.29
N ASN A 101 -1.57 -9.27 10.02
CA ASN A 101 -0.58 -10.28 10.38
C ASN A 101 -0.03 -11.01 9.15
N TYR A 102 -0.89 -11.29 8.16
CA TYR A 102 -0.47 -11.94 6.92
C TYR A 102 0.45 -11.02 6.11
N ILE A 103 0.08 -9.75 5.95
CA ILE A 103 0.88 -8.76 5.22
C ILE A 103 2.27 -8.63 5.86
N LYS A 104 2.35 -8.51 7.18
CA LYS A 104 3.64 -8.45 7.90
C LYS A 104 4.51 -9.68 7.65
N ALA A 105 3.92 -10.88 7.72
CA ALA A 105 4.67 -12.11 7.45
C ALA A 105 5.18 -12.19 6.00
N ILE A 106 4.44 -11.63 5.04
CA ILE A 106 4.91 -11.52 3.65
C ILE A 106 6.00 -10.46 3.52
N ASP A 107 5.88 -9.31 4.20
CA ASP A 107 6.94 -8.29 4.21
C ASP A 107 8.28 -8.88 4.70
N ASP A 108 8.27 -9.64 5.80
CA ASP A 108 9.47 -10.29 6.35
C ASP A 108 10.09 -11.30 5.37
N LYS A 109 9.24 -12.12 4.73
CA LYS A 109 9.66 -13.08 3.70
C LYS A 109 10.22 -12.37 2.46
N ALA A 110 9.55 -11.31 2.02
CA ALA A 110 9.92 -10.52 0.86
C ALA A 110 11.26 -9.81 1.08
N GLU A 111 11.49 -9.26 2.27
CA GLU A 111 12.78 -8.67 2.63
C GLU A 111 13.89 -9.71 2.59
N THR A 112 13.67 -10.88 3.19
CA THR A 112 14.65 -11.98 3.21
C THR A 112 14.97 -12.46 1.78
N TRP A 113 13.93 -12.72 0.99
CA TRP A 113 14.05 -13.18 -0.40
C TRP A 113 14.76 -12.17 -1.30
N ARG A 114 14.46 -10.88 -1.12
CA ARG A 114 15.12 -9.80 -1.87
C ARG A 114 16.61 -9.72 -1.53
N LYS A 115 16.98 -9.86 -0.25
CA LYS A 115 18.40 -9.92 0.15
C LYS A 115 19.10 -11.10 -0.51
N THR A 116 18.51 -12.30 -0.53
CA THR A 116 19.14 -13.46 -1.16
C THR A 116 19.29 -13.35 -2.68
N ASN A 117 18.39 -12.62 -3.35
CA ASN A 117 18.43 -12.47 -4.81
C ASN A 117 19.20 -11.25 -5.33
N LEU A 118 19.57 -10.31 -4.45
CA LEU A 118 20.44 -9.18 -4.81
C LEU A 118 21.94 -9.53 -4.76
N PHE A 119 22.30 -10.67 -4.14
CA PHE A 119 23.67 -11.17 -4.04
C PHE A 119 23.97 -12.33 -5.01
N ASN A 120 23.10 -12.57 -5.99
CA ASN A 120 23.30 -13.54 -7.08
C ASN A 120 23.39 -12.83 -8.43
#